data_AF-A0A3D1ICA5-F1
#
_entry.id   AF-A0A3D1ICA5-F1
#
_cell.length_a   1.000
_cell.length_b   1.000
_cell.length_c   1.000
_cell.angle_alpha   90.00
_cell.angle_beta   90.00
_cell.angle_gamma   90.00
#
_symmetry.space_group_name_H-M   'P 1'
#
loop_
_entity.id
_entity.type
_entity.pdbx_description
1 polymer ?
#
loop_
_entity_poly.entity_id
_entity_poly.type
_entity_poly.pdbx_seq_one_letter_code
_entity_poly.pdbx_strand_id
1 'polypeptide(L)'
;MTQARASEDRRKARTGVDRFRRPPGPGLFLETTIRWVCFAAAAVSILTTLGIVFVLVKEAYLFFRQVSPLEFFTGTRWAPLFQPRSFGVIPLIVGTLMITVGAGLIAIPLGTLVGLYLSEYASPKVRAVVKPALEILAGIPTVVYGYFGVFFVTPLLRVFFPSVEVFNAASGAIVVGIMILPLV
;
A
#
# COMPACT_ATOMS: atom_id res chain seq x y z
N MET A 1 -45.51 -59.19 22.38
CA MET A 1 -45.04 -57.88 22.89
C MET A 1 -43.90 -57.24 22.08
N THR A 2 -43.24 -57.95 21.15
CA THR A 2 -42.03 -57.48 20.43
C THR A 2 -42.31 -56.55 19.23
N GLN A 3 -43.45 -56.67 18.55
CA GLN A 3 -43.77 -55.80 17.39
C GLN A 3 -44.23 -54.38 17.77
N ALA A 4 -44.76 -54.18 18.97
CA ALA A 4 -45.23 -52.86 19.41
C ALA A 4 -44.08 -51.88 19.72
N ARG A 5 -42.94 -52.38 20.21
CA ARG A 5 -41.75 -51.54 20.48
C ARG A 5 -41.05 -51.08 19.20
N ALA A 6 -41.02 -51.93 18.17
CA ALA A 6 -40.37 -51.62 16.90
C ALA A 6 -41.12 -50.56 16.06
N SER A 7 -42.45 -50.48 16.19
CA SER A 7 -43.24 -49.42 15.55
C SER A 7 -43.11 -48.08 16.27
N GLU A 8 -42.94 -48.10 17.59
CA GLU A 8 -42.76 -46.90 18.42
C GLU A 8 -41.40 -46.23 18.20
N ASP A 9 -40.32 -47.01 18.06
CA ASP A 9 -38.98 -46.49 17.74
C ASP A 9 -38.90 -45.90 16.32
N ARG A 10 -39.56 -46.51 15.34
CA ARG A 10 -39.68 -45.91 13.98
C ARG A 10 -40.45 -44.60 13.99
N ARG A 11 -41.43 -44.46 14.89
CA ARG A 11 -42.21 -43.23 15.06
C ARG A 11 -41.39 -42.12 15.75
N LYS A 12 -40.57 -42.47 16.74
CA LYS A 12 -39.62 -41.54 17.39
C LYS A 12 -38.48 -41.10 16.45
N ALA A 13 -38.00 -41.99 15.59
CA ALA A 13 -36.98 -41.65 14.59
C ALA A 13 -37.50 -40.64 13.55
N ARG A 14 -38.76 -40.75 13.11
CA ARG A 14 -39.38 -39.77 12.20
C ARG A 14 -39.59 -38.39 12.84
N THR A 15 -39.93 -38.32 14.12
CA THR A 15 -40.14 -37.03 14.83
C THR A 15 -38.85 -36.35 15.27
N GLY A 16 -37.70 -37.02 15.20
CA GLY A 16 -36.39 -36.44 15.46
C GLY A 16 -35.81 -35.68 14.27
N VAL A 17 -36.01 -36.18 13.04
CA VAL A 17 -35.39 -35.64 11.81
C VAL A 17 -36.03 -34.33 11.36
N ASP A 18 -37.35 -34.18 11.54
CA ASP A 18 -38.06 -32.97 11.10
C ASP A 18 -37.87 -31.76 12.03
N ARG A 19 -37.23 -31.93 13.20
CA ARG A 19 -37.07 -30.87 14.20
C ARG A 19 -36.05 -29.78 13.81
N PHE A 20 -35.23 -30.03 12.78
CA PHE A 20 -34.24 -29.09 12.25
C PHE A 20 -34.63 -28.42 10.93
N ARG A 21 -35.79 -28.75 10.36
CA ARG A 21 -36.26 -28.13 9.12
C ARG A 21 -36.84 -26.76 9.45
N ARG A 22 -35.98 -25.73 9.51
CA ARG A 22 -36.41 -24.34 9.65
C ARG A 22 -37.38 -24.03 8.50
N PRO A 23 -38.60 -23.53 8.76
CA PRO A 23 -39.52 -23.15 7.70
C PRO A 23 -38.89 -22.05 6.84
N PRO A 24 -39.18 -21.98 5.53
CA PRO A 24 -38.73 -20.88 4.70
C PRO A 24 -39.34 -19.57 5.22
N GLY A 25 -38.56 -18.83 6.00
CA GLY A 25 -38.94 -17.52 6.50
C GLY A 25 -38.73 -16.43 5.46
N PRO A 26 -39.25 -15.21 5.68
CA PRO A 26 -39.07 -14.06 4.79
C PRO A 26 -37.59 -13.66 4.55
N GLY A 27 -36.64 -14.26 5.28
CA GLY A 27 -35.21 -14.13 5.06
C GLY A 27 -34.68 -14.71 3.73
N LEU A 28 -35.44 -15.53 3.00
CA LEU A 28 -35.02 -16.08 1.70
C LEU A 28 -34.86 -14.99 0.62
N PHE A 29 -35.73 -13.96 0.65
CA PHE A 29 -35.64 -12.81 -0.25
C PHE A 29 -34.40 -11.96 0.08
N LEU A 30 -34.10 -11.78 1.37
CA LEU A 30 -32.92 -11.06 1.84
C LEU A 30 -31.63 -11.80 1.45
N GLU A 31 -31.59 -13.12 1.63
CA GLU A 31 -30.46 -13.97 1.22
C GLU A 31 -30.21 -13.88 -0.29
N THR A 32 -31.27 -13.97 -1.10
CA THR A 32 -31.17 -13.85 -2.55
C THR A 32 -30.70 -12.45 -2.97
N THR A 33 -31.20 -11.41 -2.30
CA THR A 33 -30.81 -10.01 -2.57
C THR A 33 -29.34 -9.79 -2.23
N ILE A 34 -28.90 -10.23 -1.05
CA ILE A 34 -27.50 -10.14 -0.62
C ILE A 34 -26.60 -10.90 -1.61
N ARG A 35 -26.99 -12.11 -2.02
CA ARG A 35 -26.25 -12.90 -3.00
C ARG A 35 -26.07 -12.17 -4.33
N TRP A 36 -27.12 -11.53 -4.85
CA TRP A 36 -27.05 -10.75 -6.09
C TRP A 36 -26.24 -9.47 -5.94
N VAL A 37 -26.34 -8.77 -4.81
CA VAL A 37 -25.52 -7.59 -4.52
C VAL A 37 -24.04 -7.97 -4.43
N CYS A 38 -23.71 -9.04 -3.71
CA CYS A 38 -22.34 -9.56 -3.63
C CYS A 38 -21.83 -10.02 -5.00
N PHE A 39 -22.66 -10.70 -5.80
CA PHE A 39 -22.29 -11.12 -7.15
C PHE A 39 -22.06 -9.91 -8.08
N ALA A 40 -22.93 -8.91 -8.04
CA ALA A 40 -22.78 -7.68 -8.81
C ALA A 40 -21.54 -6.90 -8.38
N ALA A 41 -21.28 -6.78 -7.08
CA ALA A 41 -20.08 -6.13 -6.57
C ALA A 41 -18.80 -6.85 -7.04
N ALA A 42 -18.78 -8.19 -6.98
CA ALA A 42 -17.67 -8.99 -7.49
C ALA A 42 -17.51 -8.83 -9.02
N ALA A 43 -18.61 -8.85 -9.77
CA ALA A 43 -18.58 -8.66 -11.22
C ALA A 43 -18.06 -7.26 -11.61
N VAL A 44 -18.53 -6.20 -10.94
CA VAL A 44 -18.05 -4.82 -11.14
C VAL A 44 -16.56 -4.72 -10.81
N SER A 45 -16.11 -5.33 -9.72
CA SER A 45 -14.68 -5.35 -9.36
C SER A 45 -13.84 -5.99 -10.45
N ILE A 46 -14.23 -7.18 -10.93
CA ILE A 46 -13.52 -7.89 -12.00
C ILE A 46 -13.52 -7.06 -13.29
N LEU A 47 -14.67 -6.53 -13.70
CA LEU A 47 -14.79 -5.71 -14.90
C LEU A 47 -13.93 -4.44 -14.83
N THR A 48 -13.86 -3.82 -13.65
CA THR A 48 -13.02 -2.64 -13.42
C THR A 48 -11.55 -3.01 -13.53
N THR A 49 -11.11 -4.13 -12.94
CA THR A 49 -9.74 -4.61 -13.06
C THR A 49 -9.38 -4.93 -14.52
N LEU A 50 -10.26 -5.61 -15.25
CA LEU A 50 -10.06 -5.88 -16.69
C LEU A 50 -9.98 -4.58 -17.49
N GLY A 51 -10.81 -3.59 -17.18
CA GLY A 51 -10.77 -2.26 -17.79
C GLY A 51 -9.44 -1.54 -17.54
N ILE A 52 -8.94 -1.56 -16.30
CA ILE A 52 -7.64 -0.98 -15.95
C ILE A 52 -6.52 -1.66 -16.74
N VAL A 53 -6.49 -3.00 -16.76
CA VAL A 53 -5.48 -3.76 -17.51
C VAL A 53 -5.54 -3.43 -19.01
N PHE A 54 -6.75 -3.39 -19.59
CA PHE A 54 -6.93 -3.05 -20.99
C PHE A 54 -6.40 -1.65 -21.34
N VAL A 55 -6.72 -0.64 -20.51
CA VAL A 55 -6.23 0.74 -20.71
C VAL A 55 -4.71 0.79 -20.60
N LEU A 56 -4.12 0.16 -19.58
CA LEU A 56 -2.66 0.14 -19.39
C LEU A 56 -1.95 -0.54 -20.57
N VAL A 57 -2.45 -1.66 -21.08
CA VAL A 57 -1.87 -2.36 -22.24
C VAL A 57 -1.98 -1.52 -23.51
N LYS A 58 -3.14 -0.88 -23.74
CA LYS A 58 -3.34 -0.01 -24.90
C LYS A 58 -2.38 1.19 -24.88
N GLU A 59 -2.28 1.89 -23.75
CA GLU A 59 -1.37 3.04 -23.61
C GLU A 59 0.10 2.62 -23.71
N ALA A 60 0.49 1.49 -23.10
CA ALA A 60 1.84 0.94 -23.24
C ALA A 60 2.16 0.61 -24.71
N TYR A 61 1.23 0.00 -25.44
CA TYR A 61 1.41 -0.30 -26.85
C TYR A 61 1.57 0.99 -27.69
N LEU A 62 0.74 2.01 -27.45
CA LEU A 62 0.86 3.31 -28.13
C LEU A 62 2.20 4.01 -27.83
N PHE A 63 2.70 3.89 -26.59
CA PHE A 63 4.00 4.39 -26.18
C PHE A 63 5.15 3.67 -26.90
N PHE A 64 5.16 2.33 -26.91
CA PHE A 64 6.23 1.55 -27.56
C PHE A 64 6.20 1.61 -29.10
N ARG A 65 5.13 2.14 -29.70
CA ARG A 65 5.14 2.52 -31.13
C ARG A 65 5.99 3.76 -31.41
N GLN A 66 6.20 4.62 -30.41
CA GLN A 66 6.98 5.85 -30.52
C GLN A 66 8.39 5.69 -29.95
N VAL A 67 8.55 4.83 -28.93
CA VAL A 67 9.81 4.60 -28.22
C VAL A 67 10.20 3.14 -28.35
N SER A 68 11.43 2.86 -28.77
CA SER A 68 11.93 1.48 -28.86
C SER A 68 11.95 0.84 -27.47
N PRO A 69 11.45 -0.41 -27.29
CA PRO A 69 11.57 -1.13 -26.03
C PRO A 69 13.02 -1.26 -25.56
N LEU A 70 13.96 -1.45 -26.49
CA LEU A 70 15.39 -1.54 -26.14
C LEU A 70 15.87 -0.21 -25.53
N GLU A 71 15.58 0.91 -26.19
CA GLU A 71 15.94 2.24 -25.68
C GLU A 71 15.27 2.56 -24.34
N PHE A 72 14.03 2.13 -24.13
CA PHE A 72 13.34 2.27 -22.86
C PHE A 72 14.04 1.51 -21.73
N PHE A 73 14.38 0.23 -21.94
CA PHE A 73 14.96 -0.62 -20.89
C PHE A 73 16.47 -0.40 -20.69
N THR A 74 17.24 -0.05 -21.73
CA THR A 74 18.69 0.16 -21.63
C THR A 74 19.07 1.64 -21.54
N GLY A 75 18.13 2.55 -21.74
CA GLY A 75 18.38 3.99 -21.71
C GLY A 75 18.77 4.48 -20.33
N THR A 76 19.82 5.29 -20.26
CA THR A 76 20.38 5.86 -19.03
C THR A 76 19.99 7.32 -18.80
N ARG A 77 19.08 7.87 -19.61
CA ARG A 77 18.63 9.25 -19.51
C ARG A 77 17.10 9.31 -19.45
N TRP A 78 16.59 10.03 -18.45
CA TRP A 78 15.18 10.37 -18.33
C TRP A 78 14.99 11.86 -18.60
N ALA A 79 14.46 12.19 -19.78
CA ALA A 79 14.24 13.57 -20.21
C ALA A 79 13.02 13.66 -21.15
N PRO A 80 11.80 13.39 -20.67
CA PRO A 80 10.59 13.42 -21.50
C PRO A 80 10.19 14.85 -21.95
N LEU A 81 10.63 15.87 -21.21
CA LEU A 81 10.29 17.28 -21.44
C LEU A 81 11.26 18.02 -22.37
N PHE A 82 12.48 17.50 -22.55
CA PHE A 82 13.52 18.15 -23.35
C PHE A 82 13.66 17.49 -24.71
N GLN A 83 14.08 18.24 -25.73
CA GLN A 83 14.43 17.70 -27.04
C GLN A 83 15.95 17.49 -27.14
N PRO A 84 16.44 16.34 -27.64
CA PRO A 84 15.69 15.13 -27.99
C PRO A 84 15.11 14.44 -26.73
N ARG A 85 13.86 13.96 -26.85
CA ARG A 85 13.14 13.25 -25.77
C ARG A 85 13.84 11.93 -25.47
N SER A 86 13.93 11.57 -24.19
CA SER A 86 14.53 10.33 -23.73
C SER A 86 13.68 9.71 -22.62
N PHE A 87 13.40 8.41 -22.72
CA PHE A 87 12.49 7.69 -21.82
C PHE A 87 13.14 6.47 -21.15
N GLY A 88 14.46 6.51 -20.94
CA GLY A 88 15.17 5.42 -20.27
C GLY A 88 14.67 5.20 -18.84
N VAL A 89 14.30 3.97 -18.50
CA VAL A 89 13.72 3.64 -17.18
C VAL A 89 14.78 3.43 -16.09
N ILE A 90 16.03 3.13 -16.46
CA ILE A 90 17.11 2.81 -15.52
C ILE A 90 17.30 3.91 -14.46
N PRO A 91 17.39 5.21 -14.80
CA PRO A 91 17.57 6.26 -13.80
C PRO A 91 16.41 6.35 -12.80
N LEU A 92 15.19 6.02 -13.22
CA LEU A 92 14.02 6.01 -12.33
C LEU A 92 14.14 4.85 -11.33
N ILE A 93 14.46 3.65 -11.80
CA ILE A 93 14.63 2.47 -10.93
C ILE A 93 15.78 2.69 -9.95
N VAL A 94 16.95 3.12 -10.45
CA VAL A 94 18.12 3.37 -9.62
C VAL A 94 17.85 4.51 -8.63
N GLY A 95 17.22 5.60 -9.07
CA GLY A 95 16.85 6.71 -8.19
C GLY A 95 15.90 6.28 -7.07
N THR A 96 14.87 5.50 -7.38
CA THR A 96 13.96 4.92 -6.38
C THR A 96 14.73 4.03 -5.41
N LEU A 97 15.55 3.09 -5.90
CA LEU A 97 16.32 2.20 -5.04
C LEU A 97 17.31 2.96 -4.14
N MET A 98 18.00 3.98 -4.66
CA MET A 98 18.90 4.82 -3.87
C MET A 98 18.17 5.52 -2.74
N ILE A 99 16.99 6.08 -3.01
CA ILE A 99 16.15 6.74 -1.99
C ILE A 99 15.63 5.71 -0.99
N THR A 100 15.11 4.57 -1.45
CA THR A 100 14.58 3.51 -0.57
C THR A 100 15.64 2.95 0.36
N VAL A 101 16.81 2.60 -0.17
CA VAL A 101 17.92 2.08 0.64
C VAL A 101 18.43 3.16 1.58
N GLY A 102 18.67 4.39 1.10
CA GLY A 102 19.13 5.49 1.93
C GLY A 102 18.15 5.86 3.05
N ALA A 103 16.86 5.90 2.76
CA ALA A 103 15.81 6.12 3.74
C ALA A 103 15.76 4.97 4.76
N GLY A 104 15.87 3.71 4.31
CA GLY A 104 15.92 2.54 5.20
C GLY A 104 17.11 2.57 6.14
N LEU A 105 18.30 2.96 5.66
CA LEU A 105 19.51 3.11 6.49
C LEU A 105 19.35 4.16 7.60
N ILE A 106 18.47 5.13 7.44
CA ILE A 106 18.18 6.15 8.45
C ILE A 106 17.02 5.70 9.34
N ALA A 107 15.90 5.32 8.73
CA ALA A 107 14.65 5.06 9.42
C ALA A 107 14.66 3.76 10.22
N ILE A 108 15.27 2.69 9.72
CA ILE A 108 15.33 1.41 10.42
C ILE A 108 16.04 1.55 11.77
N PRO A 109 17.31 1.99 11.83
CA PRO A 109 17.98 2.09 13.13
C PRO A 109 17.30 3.12 14.04
N LEU A 110 16.94 4.29 13.54
CA LEU A 110 16.37 5.34 14.39
C LEU A 110 14.94 5.03 14.84
N GLY A 111 14.07 4.57 13.94
CA GLY A 111 12.69 4.20 14.24
C GLY A 111 12.63 3.05 15.23
N THR A 112 13.41 1.98 14.99
CA THR A 112 13.49 0.85 15.92
C THR A 112 14.02 1.27 17.29
N LEU A 113 15.06 2.11 17.36
CA LEU A 113 15.59 2.59 18.65
C LEU A 113 14.57 3.48 19.39
N VAL A 114 13.87 4.35 18.69
CA VAL A 114 12.81 5.19 19.27
C VAL A 114 11.65 4.33 19.77
N GLY A 115 11.21 3.35 18.97
CA GLY A 115 10.17 2.40 19.36
C GLY A 115 10.55 1.56 20.58
N LEU A 116 11.77 1.02 20.61
CA LEU A 116 12.30 0.27 21.75
C LEU A 116 12.39 1.14 23.01
N TYR A 117 12.95 2.35 22.88
CA TYR A 117 13.05 3.27 24.01
C TYR A 117 11.67 3.66 24.54
N LEU A 118 10.72 3.97 23.67
CA LEU A 118 9.37 4.37 24.08
C LEU A 118 8.56 3.24 24.69
N SER A 119 8.78 1.99 24.27
CA SER A 119 8.09 0.82 24.80
C SER A 119 8.65 0.39 26.15
N GLU A 120 9.97 0.26 26.27
CA GLU A 120 10.62 -0.38 27.42
C GLU A 120 11.19 0.60 28.45
N TYR A 121 11.69 1.76 28.03
CA TYR A 121 12.53 2.61 28.89
C TYR A 121 11.93 3.98 29.20
N ALA A 122 11.01 4.48 28.38
CA ALA A 122 10.52 5.84 28.50
C ALA A 122 9.63 6.04 29.72
N SER A 123 10.01 6.98 30.58
CA SER A 123 9.15 7.45 31.66
C SER A 123 7.86 8.08 31.13
N PRO A 124 6.77 8.14 31.93
CA PRO A 124 5.48 8.69 31.49
C PRO A 124 5.58 10.10 30.92
N LYS A 125 6.47 10.94 31.47
CA LYS A 125 6.70 12.31 30.99
C LYS A 125 7.29 12.36 29.58
N VAL A 126 8.26 11.49 29.30
CA VAL A 126 8.91 11.44 27.97
C VAL A 126 7.93 10.92 26.93
N ARG A 127 7.18 9.86 27.25
CA ARG A 127 6.15 9.32 26.35
C ARG A 127 5.08 10.37 26.01
N ALA A 128 4.69 11.21 26.97
CA ALA A 128 3.72 12.28 26.77
C ALA A 128 4.19 13.39 25.81
N VAL A 129 5.50 13.55 25.58
CA VAL A 129 6.04 14.56 24.65
C VAL A 129 6.41 13.93 23.31
N VAL A 130 7.13 12.82 23.33
CA VAL A 130 7.67 12.21 22.12
C VAL A 130 6.58 11.58 21.26
N LYS A 131 5.58 10.93 21.87
CA LYS A 131 4.51 10.28 21.11
C LYS A 131 3.68 11.28 20.29
N PRO A 132 3.19 12.40 20.85
CA PRO A 132 2.54 13.44 20.04
C PRO A 132 3.46 14.04 18.96
N ALA A 133 4.76 14.20 19.23
CA ALA A 133 5.70 14.71 18.23
C ALA A 133 5.82 13.77 17.01
N LEU A 134 5.86 12.45 17.24
CA LEU A 134 5.86 11.45 16.17
C LEU A 134 4.53 11.42 15.41
N GLU A 135 3.41 11.57 16.10
CA GLU A 135 2.07 11.68 15.47
C GLU A 135 1.98 12.94 14.59
N ILE A 136 2.51 14.07 15.05
CA ILE A 136 2.59 15.32 14.26
C ILE A 136 3.47 15.09 13.03
N LEU A 137 4.64 14.45 13.19
CA LEU A 137 5.55 14.15 12.09
C LEU A 137 4.85 13.30 11.01
N ALA A 138 4.08 12.29 11.41
CA ALA A 138 3.28 11.46 10.50
C ALA A 138 2.14 12.24 9.81
N GLY A 139 1.62 13.28 10.45
CA GLY A 139 0.54 14.13 9.94
C GLY A 139 0.97 15.21 8.95
N ILE A 140 2.28 15.44 8.76
CA ILE A 140 2.76 16.46 7.81
C ILE A 140 2.42 16.04 6.37
N PRO A 141 1.80 16.91 5.55
CA PRO A 141 1.52 16.60 4.16
C PRO A 141 2.78 16.27 3.36
N THR A 142 2.72 15.25 2.50
CA THR A 142 3.89 14.81 1.70
C THR A 142 4.47 15.91 0.80
N VAL A 143 3.65 16.85 0.34
CA VAL A 143 4.11 18.02 -0.43
C VAL A 143 5.04 18.94 0.39
N VAL A 144 4.78 19.08 1.70
CA VAL A 144 5.62 19.90 2.60
C VAL A 144 7.00 19.27 2.73
N TYR A 145 7.06 17.94 2.87
CA TYR A 145 8.33 17.21 2.86
C TYR A 145 9.11 17.41 1.55
N GLY A 146 8.43 17.36 0.40
CA GLY A 146 9.06 17.65 -0.89
C GLY A 146 9.69 19.04 -0.96
N TYR A 147 8.96 20.08 -0.54
CA TYR A 147 9.48 21.45 -0.47
C TYR A 147 10.63 21.56 0.55
N PHE A 148 10.49 20.97 1.73
CA PHE A 148 11.54 20.96 2.74
C PHE A 148 12.83 20.30 2.22
N GLY A 149 12.72 19.20 1.46
CA GLY A 149 13.86 18.56 0.82
C GLY A 149 14.61 19.49 -0.14
N VAL A 150 13.89 20.18 -1.01
CA VAL A 150 14.51 21.04 -2.03
C VAL A 150 15.03 22.35 -1.46
N PHE A 151 14.29 22.99 -0.55
CA PHE A 151 14.59 24.35 -0.09
C PHE A 151 15.36 24.41 1.24
N PHE A 152 15.41 23.32 2.01
CA PHE A 152 16.16 23.26 3.26
C PHE A 152 17.26 22.22 3.22
N VAL A 153 16.92 20.95 2.94
CA VAL A 153 17.89 19.84 3.00
C VAL A 153 18.94 19.94 1.90
N THR A 154 18.54 20.19 0.65
CA THR A 154 19.49 20.31 -0.46
C THR A 154 20.49 21.47 -0.26
N PRO A 155 20.09 22.70 0.11
CA PRO A 155 21.04 23.76 0.45
C PRO A 155 21.99 23.39 1.58
N LEU A 156 21.50 22.71 2.62
CA LEU A 156 22.34 22.23 3.72
C LEU A 156 23.39 21.22 3.23
N LEU A 157 23.01 20.29 2.34
CA LEU A 157 23.94 19.35 1.72
C LEU A 157 24.99 20.06 0.86
N ARG A 158 24.61 21.13 0.15
CA ARG A 158 25.53 21.91 -0.70
C ARG A 158 26.64 22.62 0.06
N VAL A 159 26.45 22.91 1.35
CA VAL A 159 27.51 23.47 2.21
C VAL A 159 28.70 22.51 2.31
N PHE A 160 28.42 21.20 2.39
CA PHE A 160 29.45 20.16 2.50
C PHE A 160 29.83 19.57 1.14
N PHE A 161 28.88 19.51 0.20
CA PHE A 161 29.03 18.93 -1.12
C PHE A 161 28.52 19.91 -2.20
N PRO A 162 29.35 20.87 -2.63
CA PRO A 162 28.91 21.94 -3.54
C PRO A 162 28.38 21.46 -4.91
N SER A 163 28.76 20.26 -5.34
CA SER A 163 28.34 19.64 -6.61
C SER A 163 26.93 19.04 -6.57
N VAL A 164 26.23 19.07 -5.43
CA VAL A 164 24.90 18.48 -5.30
C VAL A 164 23.86 19.24 -6.12
N GLU A 165 23.17 18.52 -7.01
CA GLU A 165 22.07 19.06 -7.82
C GLU A 165 20.85 19.44 -6.96
N VAL A 166 19.97 20.29 -7.50
CA VAL A 166 18.75 20.74 -6.81
C VAL A 166 17.87 19.55 -6.43
N PHE A 167 17.70 18.63 -7.38
CA PHE A 167 17.01 17.36 -7.20
C PHE A 167 18.07 16.26 -7.07
N ASN A 168 18.25 15.75 -5.86
CA ASN A 168 19.26 14.74 -5.58
C ASN A 168 18.69 13.63 -4.68
N ALA A 169 19.23 12.43 -4.84
CA ALA A 169 18.77 11.24 -4.11
C ALA A 169 19.03 11.34 -2.60
N ALA A 170 20.10 12.00 -2.16
CA ALA A 170 20.46 12.11 -0.75
C ALA A 170 19.43 12.92 0.05
N SER A 171 19.00 14.06 -0.49
CA SER A 171 17.93 14.87 0.09
C SER A 171 16.62 14.07 0.17
N GLY A 172 16.27 13.37 -0.91
CA GLY A 172 15.12 12.47 -0.93
C GLY A 172 15.21 11.38 0.14
N ALA A 173 16.36 10.70 0.27
CA ALA A 173 16.59 9.65 1.26
C ALA A 173 16.45 10.15 2.70
N ILE A 174 17.02 11.32 3.02
CA ILE A 174 16.94 11.92 4.36
C ILE A 174 15.50 12.29 4.70
N VAL A 175 14.82 13.00 3.80
CA VAL A 175 13.45 13.47 4.01
C VAL A 175 12.48 12.30 4.14
N VAL A 176 12.55 11.33 3.23
CA VAL A 176 11.71 10.13 3.28
C VAL A 176 12.04 9.31 4.52
N GLY A 177 13.32 9.18 4.88
CA GLY A 177 13.75 8.52 6.09
C GLY A 177 13.11 9.13 7.34
N ILE A 178 13.11 10.46 7.46
CA ILE A 178 12.46 11.18 8.57
C ILE A 178 10.93 10.97 8.54
N MET A 179 10.31 11.08 7.37
CA MET A 179 8.87 10.93 7.19
C MET A 179 8.36 9.57 7.67
N ILE A 180 9.11 8.50 7.42
CA ILE A 180 8.70 7.14 7.79
C ILE A 180 9.14 6.74 9.21
N LEU A 181 9.87 7.57 9.95
CA LEU A 181 10.27 7.27 11.34
C LEU A 181 9.10 6.85 12.24
N PRO A 182 7.91 7.49 12.19
CA PRO A 182 6.78 7.08 13.04
C PRO A 182 6.14 5.76 12.62
N LEU A 183 6.44 5.25 11.42
CA LEU A 183 5.87 4.03 10.85
C LEU A 183 6.68 2.77 11.18
N VAL A 184 7.98 2.93 11.44
CA VAL A 184 8.95 1.85 11.69
C VAL A 184 9.02 1.54 13.18
#